data_AF-A0A2A7WSB8-F1
#
_entry.id   AF-A0A2A7WSB8-F1
#
_cell.length_a   1.000
_cell.length_b   1.000
_cell.length_c   1.000
_cell.angle_alpha   90.00
_cell.angle_beta   90.00
_cell.angle_gamma   90.00
#
_symmetry.space_group_name_H-M   'P 1'
#
loop_
_entity.id
_entity.type
_entity.pdbx_description
1 polymer ?
#
loop_
_entity_poly.entity_id
_entity_poly.type
_entity_poly.pdbx_seq_one_letter_code
_entity_poly.pdbx_strand_id
1 'polypeptide(L)' 'MANRSSNQYVSSNAESAIEQMKYEIATEFGVHLGPDSTSRANGSVGGEITKRLVQMAEQSLGGYSR' A
#
# COMPACT_ATOMS: atom_id res chain seq x y z
N MET A 1 4.00 25.75 7.55
CA MET A 1 4.09 25.13 6.20
C MET A 1 3.70 23.66 6.31
N ALA A 2 2.58 23.23 5.72
CA ALA A 2 2.21 21.81 5.70
C ALA A 2 2.94 21.12 4.54
N ASN A 3 3.83 20.18 4.88
CA ASN A 3 4.56 19.36 3.94
C ASN A 3 3.58 18.42 3.21
N ARG A 4 3.19 18.78 1.98
CA ARG A 4 2.36 17.94 1.12
C ARG A 4 3.23 16.82 0.57
N SER A 5 3.28 15.69 1.28
CA SER A 5 3.78 14.44 0.69
C SER A 5 2.84 14.02 -0.44
N SER A 6 3.19 14.36 -1.68
CA SER A 6 2.54 13.77 -2.86
C SER A 6 3.15 12.38 -3.08
N ASN A 7 2.59 11.37 -2.41
CA ASN A 7 2.74 10.00 -2.87
C ASN A 7 1.86 9.85 -4.11
N GLN A 8 2.35 10.32 -5.25
CA GLN A 8 1.70 10.06 -6.53
C GLN A 8 1.94 8.59 -6.88
N TYR A 9 0.88 7.89 -7.27
CA TYR A 9 0.98 6.50 -7.70
C TYR A 9 2.03 6.37 -8.80
N VAL A 10 3.00 5.47 -8.58
CA VAL A 10 4.19 5.30 -9.45
C VAL A 10 3.82 4.80 -10.85
N SER A 11 2.60 4.26 -11.03
CA SER A 11 2.08 3.83 -12.33
C SER A 11 0.56 3.88 -12.36
N SER A 12 0.00 4.55 -13.37
CA SER A 12 -1.45 4.64 -13.62
C SER A 12 -2.10 3.27 -13.85
N ASN A 13 -1.33 2.29 -14.32
CA ASN A 13 -1.83 0.93 -14.59
C ASN A 13 -1.90 0.05 -13.33
N ALA A 14 -1.25 0.46 -12.24
CA ALA A 14 -1.23 -0.31 -10.99
C ALA A 14 -2.37 0.08 -10.03
N GLU A 15 -3.10 1.17 -10.32
CA GLU A 15 -4.13 1.73 -9.43
C GLU A 15 -5.19 0.69 -9.07
N SER A 16 -5.75 -0.03 -10.05
CA SER A 16 -6.80 -1.03 -9.80
C SER A 16 -6.31 -2.20 -8.94
N ALA A 17 -5.06 -2.66 -9.14
CA ALA A 17 -4.48 -3.74 -8.34
C ALA A 17 -4.17 -3.28 -6.90
N ILE A 18 -3.67 -2.06 -6.74
CA ILE A 18 -3.40 -1.47 -5.42
C ILE A 18 -4.70 -1.22 -4.66
N GLU A 19 -5.75 -0.79 -5.35
CA GLU A 19 -7.08 -0.61 -4.76
C GLU A 19 -7.68 -1.94 -4.29
N GLN A 20 -7.55 -3.02 -5.07
CA GLN A 20 -7.95 -4.36 -4.61
C GLN A 20 -7.18 -4.79 -3.36
N MET A 21 -5.85 -4.68 -3.38
CA MET A 21 -5.00 -4.99 -2.22
C MET A 21 -5.38 -4.16 -0.99
N LYS A 22 -5.72 -2.88 -1.17
CA LYS A 22 -6.15 -1.99 -0.07
C LYS A 22 -7.37 -2.55 0.65
N TYR A 23 -8.40 -2.96 -0.08
CA TYR A 23 -9.63 -3.49 0.52
C TYR A 23 -9.46 -4.89 1.10
N GLU A 24 -8.63 -5.74 0.47
CA GLU A 24 -8.25 -7.04 1.02
C GLU A 24 -7.54 -6.89 2.37
N ILE A 25 -6.49 -6.07 2.42
CA ILE A 25 -5.72 -5.82 3.66
C ILE A 25 -6.58 -5.16 4.72
N ALA A 26 -7.42 -4.19 4.36
CA ALA A 26 -8.35 -3.56 5.30
C ALA A 26 -9.29 -4.60 5.94
N THR A 27 -9.77 -5.56 5.15
CA THR A 27 -10.60 -6.66 5.63
C THR A 27 -9.81 -7.60 6.54
N GLU A 28 -8.59 -8.01 6.14
CA GLU A 28 -7.70 -8.86 6.95
C GLU A 28 -7.39 -8.22 8.32
N PHE A 29 -7.17 -6.90 8.35
CA PHE A 29 -6.82 -6.19 9.57
C PHE A 29 -8.04 -5.73 10.38
N GLY A 30 -9.26 -5.95 9.88
CA GLY A 30 -10.49 -5.47 10.52
C GLY A 30 -10.55 -3.94 10.61
N VAL A 31 -9.91 -3.22 9.67
CA VAL A 31 -9.85 -1.76 9.64
C VAL A 31 -10.93 -1.22 8.72
N HIS A 32 -11.80 -0.37 9.27
CA HIS A 32 -12.66 0.47 8.45
C HIS A 32 -11.87 1.70 7.99
N LEU A 33 -11.68 1.83 6.67
CA LEU A 33 -10.98 2.97 6.08
C LEU A 33 -11.91 4.18 6.01
N GLY A 34 -11.45 5.32 6.50
CA GLY A 34 -12.26 6.54 6.45
C GLY A 34 -11.71 7.67 7.31
N PRO A 35 -12.28 8.88 7.18
CA PRO A 35 -11.87 10.05 7.95
C PRO A 35 -12.12 9.88 9.46
N ASP A 36 -13.11 9.06 9.85
CA ASP A 36 -13.45 8.78 11.24
C ASP A 36 -12.56 7.68 11.88
N SER A 37 -11.76 6.99 11.08
CA SER A 37 -10.82 5.98 11.54
C SER A 37 -9.51 6.64 11.98
N THR A 38 -8.85 6.05 12.98
CA THR A 38 -7.58 6.61 13.47
C THR A 38 -6.54 6.64 12.36
N SER A 39 -5.69 7.67 12.33
CA SER A 39 -4.60 7.78 11.36
C SER A 39 -3.67 6.57 11.38
N ARG A 40 -3.52 5.92 12.55
CA ARG A 40 -2.74 4.70 12.70
C ARG A 40 -3.40 3.50 12.03
N ALA A 41 -4.72 3.35 12.16
CA ALA A 41 -5.46 2.27 11.52
C ALA A 41 -5.43 2.42 9.98
N ASN A 42 -5.77 3.61 9.47
CA ASN A 42 -5.64 3.91 8.04
C ASN A 42 -4.20 3.72 7.54
N GLY A 43 -3.21 4.19 8.31
CA GLY A 43 -1.80 4.04 7.98
C GLY A 43 -1.30 2.60 7.95
N SER A 44 -1.87 1.71 8.79
CA SER A 44 -1.47 0.30 8.84
C SER A 44 -1.74 -0.44 7.52
N VAL A 45 -2.86 -0.12 6.85
CA VAL A 45 -3.22 -0.70 5.55
C VAL A 45 -2.22 -0.24 4.47
N GLY A 46 -1.89 1.05 4.41
CA GLY A 46 -0.90 1.59 3.47
C GLY A 46 0.52 1.04 3.68
N GLY A 47 0.90 0.83 4.95
CA GLY A 47 2.18 0.20 5.30
C GLY A 47 2.29 -1.24 4.80
N GLU A 48 1.22 -2.04 4.95
CA GLU A 48 1.18 -3.42 4.48
C GLU A 48 1.17 -3.51 2.95
N ILE A 49 0.46 -2.62 2.24
CA ILE A 49 0.55 -2.51 0.78
C ILE A 49 2.01 -2.31 0.35
N THR A 50 2.70 -1.35 0.97
CA THR A 50 4.10 -1.05 0.64
C THR A 50 4.99 -2.27 0.91
N LYS A 51 4.78 -2.96 2.04
CA LYS A 51 5.52 -4.16 2.39
C LYS A 51 5.35 -5.28 1.36
N ARG A 52 4.11 -5.58 0.93
CA ARG A 52 3.85 -6.60 -0.09
C ARG A 52 4.45 -6.23 -1.44
N LEU A 53 4.34 -4.95 -1.85
CA LEU A 53 4.95 -4.45 -3.09
C LEU A 53 6.46 -4.61 -3.09
N VAL A 54 7.12 -4.25 -1.98
CA VAL A 54 8.58 -4.42 -1.81
C VAL A 54 8.94 -5.90 -1.86
N GLN A 55 8.22 -6.77 -1.15
CA GLN A 55 8.47 -8.22 -1.19
C GLN A 55 8.33 -8.81 -2.60
N MET A 56 7.32 -8.40 -3.38
CA MET A 56 7.15 -8.83 -4.78
C MET A 56 8.29 -8.33 -5.67
N ALA A 57 8.75 -7.09 -5.46
CA ALA A 57 9.90 -6.54 -6.16
C ALA A 57 11.19 -7.27 -5.79
N GLU A 58 11.42 -7.56 -4.50
CA GLU A 58 12.56 -8.33 -4.01
C GLU A 58 12.58 -9.75 -4.59
N GLN A 59 11.44 -10.43 -4.69
CA GLN A 59 11.33 -11.74 -5.34
C GLN A 59 11.66 -11.67 -6.84
N SER A 60 11.19 -10.63 -7.52
CA SER A 60 11.44 -10.41 -8.96
C SER A 60 12.91 -10.06 -9.23
N LEU A 61 13.53 -9.27 -8.35
CA LEU A 61 14.94 -8.87 -8.43
C LEU A 61 15.89 -9.96 -7.96
N GLY A 62 15.50 -10.76 -6.96
CA GLY A 62 16.28 -11.89 -6.45
C GLY A 62 16.40 -13.05 -7.44
N GLY A 63 15.47 -13.17 -8.38
CA GLY A 63 15.61 -14.04 -9.56
C GLY A 63 16.58 -13.49 -10.62
N TYR A 64 17.01 -12.23 -10.48
CA TYR A 64 17.96 -11.54 -11.37
C TYR A 64 19.39 -11.53 -10.81
N SER A 65 19.71 -12.40 -9.86
CA SER A 65 21.09 -12.74 -9.54
C SER A 65 21.66 -13.62 -10.64
N ARG A 66 22.54 -13.04 -11.47
CA ARG A 66 23.47 -13.79 -12.31
C ARG A 66 24.39 -14.66 -11.46
#